data_AF-A0A660LY98-F1
#
_entry.id   AF-A0A660LY98-F1
#
_cell.length_a   1.000
_cell.length_b   1.000
_cell.length_c   1.000
_cell.angle_alpha   90.00
_cell.angle_beta   90.00
_cell.angle_gamma   90.00
#
_symmetry.space_group_name_H-M   'P 1'
#
loop_
_entity.id
_entity.type
_entity.pdbx_description
1 polymer ?
#
loop_
_entity_poly.entity_id
_entity_poly.type
_entity_poly.pdbx_seq_one_letter_code
_entity_poly.pdbx_strand_id
1 'polypeptide(L)'
;MPNLIKKALKLVFTDDDDAGLASVLKKKNRPLKKFTERELIQLESEIGATIFGEKPAHVTRREFFNLDKDTWIWYEEIVDKDGKKQELTTRYEVQPKGILKVQPNYRYSYLEGDELQNFVLAVKEYYERVSRDLYKRDPQTGYRL
;
A
#
# COMPACT_ATOMS: atom_id res chain seq x y z
N MET A 1 16.44 -13.49 -45.17
CA MET A 1 15.47 -13.42 -44.06
C MET A 1 15.89 -12.30 -43.10
N PRO A 2 15.45 -11.04 -43.30
CA PRO A 2 15.90 -9.91 -42.49
C PRO A 2 14.89 -9.60 -41.37
N ASN A 3 15.31 -9.66 -40.11
CA ASN A 3 14.48 -9.24 -38.98
C ASN A 3 14.54 -7.72 -38.79
N LEU A 4 13.41 -7.09 -39.12
CA LEU A 4 13.09 -5.66 -39.21
C LEU A 4 13.18 -4.85 -37.89
N ILE A 5 13.75 -5.40 -36.82
CA ILE A 5 13.73 -4.77 -35.49
C ILE A 5 14.97 -3.87 -35.25
N LYS A 6 16.06 -4.06 -36.00
CA LYS A 6 17.30 -3.25 -35.82
C LYS A 6 17.28 -1.87 -36.47
N LYS A 7 16.28 -1.55 -37.30
CA LYS A 7 16.20 -0.25 -38.00
C LYS A 7 15.37 0.82 -37.29
N ALA A 8 14.55 0.47 -36.31
CA ALA A 8 13.72 1.44 -35.58
C ALA A 8 14.42 2.09 -34.38
N LEU A 9 15.41 1.43 -33.76
CA LEU A 9 16.13 1.98 -32.59
C LEU A 9 17.24 2.99 -32.94
N LYS A 10 17.68 3.03 -34.20
CA LYS A 10 18.80 3.88 -34.65
C LYS A 10 18.37 5.24 -35.21
N LEU A 11 17.07 5.55 -35.20
CA LEU A 11 16.53 6.83 -35.68
C LEU A 11 16.15 7.81 -34.54
N VAL A 12 16.26 7.39 -33.28
CA VAL A 12 15.98 8.25 -32.11
C VAL A 12 17.28 8.78 -31.49
N PHE A 13 18.43 8.19 -31.82
CA PHE A 13 19.70 8.52 -31.18
C PHE A 13 20.85 8.54 -32.20
N THR A 14 20.89 9.61 -32.98
CA THR A 14 22.06 10.21 -33.66
C THR A 14 21.60 11.62 -33.99
N ASP A 15 22.27 12.71 -33.69
CA ASP A 15 23.48 13.05 -32.94
C ASP A 15 23.26 14.53 -32.59
N ASP A 16 23.87 15.02 -31.52
CA ASP A 16 24.78 16.17 -31.62
C ASP A 16 25.18 16.70 -30.24
N ASP A 17 26.43 17.12 -30.20
CA ASP A 17 27.08 18.00 -29.22
C ASP A 17 27.83 17.36 -28.03
N ASP A 18 29.14 17.31 -28.24
CA ASP A 18 30.28 17.02 -27.35
C ASP A 18 30.40 17.91 -26.09
N ALA A 19 29.29 18.15 -25.38
CA ALA A 19 29.26 18.92 -24.14
C ALA A 19 28.54 18.21 -22.97
N GLY A 20 28.26 16.91 -23.10
CA GLY A 20 27.36 16.19 -22.18
C GLY A 20 27.99 15.58 -20.92
N LEU A 21 29.28 15.25 -20.92
CA LEU A 21 29.88 14.44 -19.83
C LEU A 21 30.05 15.20 -18.50
N ALA A 22 30.16 16.54 -18.54
CA ALA A 22 30.20 17.38 -17.34
C ALA A 22 28.82 17.58 -16.69
N SER A 23 27.71 17.27 -17.39
CA SER A 23 26.35 17.37 -16.85
C SER A 23 25.94 16.14 -16.01
N VAL A 24 26.58 14.98 -16.24
CA VAL A 24 26.27 13.74 -15.52
C VAL A 24 26.74 13.80 -14.07
N LEU A 25 27.84 14.51 -13.80
CA LEU A 25 28.38 14.73 -12.44
C LEU A 25 27.67 15.86 -11.67
N LYS A 26 26.72 16.57 -12.29
CA LYS A 26 25.97 17.70 -11.71
C LYS A 26 24.50 17.37 -11.38
N LYS A 27 24.17 16.12 -11.06
CA LYS A 27 22.89 15.80 -10.37
C LYS A 27 22.96 16.15 -8.88
N LYS A 28 23.19 17.44 -8.62
CA LYS A 28 22.99 18.11 -7.35
C LYS A 28 21.49 18.04 -7.04
N ASN A 29 21.12 17.36 -5.95
CA ASN A 29 19.78 17.38 -5.35
C ASN A 29 18.63 17.10 -6.34
N ARG A 30 18.45 15.85 -6.76
CA ARG A 30 17.08 15.41 -7.04
C ARG A 30 16.32 15.52 -5.71
N PRO A 31 15.32 16.41 -5.57
CA PRO A 31 14.46 16.33 -4.40
C PRO A 31 13.90 14.91 -4.38
N LEU A 32 14.01 14.24 -3.23
CA LEU A 32 13.36 12.94 -2.98
C LEU A 32 11.97 13.03 -3.60
N LYS A 33 11.69 12.22 -4.63
CA LYS A 33 10.37 12.21 -5.28
C LYS A 33 9.37 12.01 -4.15
N LYS A 34 8.63 13.06 -3.79
CA LYS A 34 7.63 12.97 -2.73
C LYS A 34 6.62 11.95 -3.23
N PHE A 35 6.48 10.83 -2.51
CA PHE A 35 5.49 9.82 -2.86
C PHE A 35 4.12 10.49 -2.98
N THR A 36 3.37 10.10 -4.00
CA THR A 36 1.97 10.49 -4.11
C THR A 36 1.16 9.79 -3.03
N GLU A 37 0.01 10.34 -2.65
CA GLU A 37 -0.88 9.74 -1.64
C GLU A 37 -1.23 8.28 -1.98
N ARG A 38 -1.45 7.97 -3.26
CA ARG A 38 -1.71 6.60 -3.73
C ARG A 38 -0.51 5.67 -3.55
N GLU A 39 0.70 6.17 -3.82
CA GLU A 39 1.92 5.38 -3.60
C GLU A 39 2.16 5.14 -2.10
N LEU A 40 1.83 6.11 -1.24
CA LEU A 40 1.90 5.93 0.22
C LEU A 40 0.90 4.88 0.70
N ILE A 41 -0.37 4.96 0.29
CA ILE A 41 -1.39 3.97 0.63
C ILE A 41 -0.97 2.56 0.21
N GLN A 42 -0.31 2.43 -0.95
CA GLN A 42 0.19 1.14 -1.42
C GLN A 42 1.32 0.60 -0.52
N LEU A 43 2.26 1.43 -0.11
CA LEU A 43 3.34 1.03 0.80
C LEU A 43 2.80 0.68 2.20
N GLU A 44 1.83 1.48 2.66
CA GLU A 44 1.13 1.24 3.91
C GLU A 44 0.32 -0.06 3.88
N SER A 45 -0.33 -0.37 2.76
CA SER A 45 -1.12 -1.60 2.62
C SER A 45 -0.24 -2.84 2.62
N GLU A 46 0.96 -2.78 2.03
CA GLU A 46 1.96 -3.83 2.09
C GLU A 46 2.43 -4.10 3.52
N ILE A 47 2.70 -3.05 4.31
CA ILE A 47 3.03 -3.18 5.74
C ILE A 47 1.83 -3.78 6.49
N GLY A 48 0.63 -3.24 6.27
CA GLY A 48 -0.58 -3.67 6.95
C GLY A 48 -0.95 -5.13 6.68
N ALA A 49 -0.67 -5.65 5.49
CA ALA A 49 -0.87 -7.06 5.15
C ALA A 49 -0.06 -8.01 6.05
N THR A 50 1.11 -7.59 6.53
CA THR A 50 2.01 -8.42 7.36
C THR A 50 1.61 -8.48 8.84
N ILE A 51 0.70 -7.60 9.28
CA ILE A 51 0.27 -7.53 10.69
C ILE A 51 -0.50 -8.79 11.11
N PHE A 52 -1.23 -9.37 10.17
CA PHE A 52 -2.11 -10.51 10.40
C PHE A 52 -1.40 -11.86 10.23
N GLY A 53 -0.07 -11.85 10.15
CA GLY A 53 0.76 -13.03 9.97
C GLY A 53 0.77 -13.55 8.53
N GLU A 54 1.19 -14.81 8.38
CA GLU A 54 1.29 -15.44 7.06
C GLU A 54 -0.09 -15.60 6.42
N LYS A 55 -0.17 -15.28 5.12
CA LYS A 55 -1.40 -15.47 4.36
C LYS A 55 -1.68 -16.98 4.16
N PRO A 56 -2.91 -17.45 4.39
CA PRO A 56 -3.30 -18.81 4.05
C PRO A 56 -3.13 -19.09 2.57
N ALA A 57 -2.90 -20.35 2.20
CA ALA A 57 -2.63 -20.75 0.82
C ALA A 57 -3.75 -20.41 -0.20
N HIS A 58 -5.00 -20.29 0.27
CA HIS A 58 -6.15 -19.91 -0.56
C HIS A 58 -6.27 -18.38 -0.76
N VAL A 59 -5.55 -17.58 0.04
CA VAL A 59 -5.59 -16.13 -0.04
C VAL A 59 -4.49 -15.63 -0.95
N THR A 60 -4.89 -14.99 -2.04
CA THR A 60 -3.97 -14.44 -3.04
C THR A 60 -3.36 -13.14 -2.55
N ARG A 61 -4.23 -12.24 -2.08
CA ARG A 61 -3.89 -10.87 -1.69
C ARG A 61 -4.61 -10.49 -0.41
N ARG A 62 -3.90 -9.82 0.49
CA ARG A 62 -4.43 -9.18 1.69
C ARG A 62 -3.90 -7.78 1.73
N GLU A 63 -4.77 -6.83 2.05
CA GLU A 63 -4.40 -5.44 2.25
C GLU A 63 -5.15 -4.89 3.43
N PHE A 64 -4.43 -4.17 4.27
CA PHE A 64 -4.99 -3.44 5.39
C PHE A 64 -4.36 -2.06 5.45
N PHE A 65 -5.17 -1.02 5.35
CA PHE A 65 -4.67 0.34 5.36
C PHE A 65 -5.72 1.32 5.88
N ASN A 66 -5.23 2.48 6.33
CA ASN A 66 -6.07 3.61 6.66
C ASN A 66 -6.35 4.42 5.38
N LEU A 67 -7.63 4.58 5.02
CA LEU A 67 -8.02 5.39 3.87
C LEU A 67 -8.18 6.86 4.28
N ASP A 68 -8.82 7.08 5.42
CA ASP A 68 -9.08 8.39 6.02
C ASP A 68 -8.90 8.30 7.54
N LYS A 69 -8.92 9.44 8.23
CA LYS A 69 -8.79 9.53 9.69
C LYS A 69 -9.62 8.51 10.47
N ASP A 70 -10.85 8.27 9.99
CA ASP A 70 -11.82 7.41 10.66
C ASP A 70 -12.16 6.15 9.83
N THR A 71 -11.55 5.96 8.66
CA THR A 71 -11.91 4.88 7.72
C THR A 71 -10.74 3.93 7.52
N TRP A 72 -10.97 2.65 7.84
CA TRP A 72 -10.03 1.57 7.60
C TRP A 72 -10.58 0.61 6.56
N ILE A 73 -9.70 0.13 5.69
CA ILE A 73 -10.06 -0.81 4.64
C ILE A 73 -9.30 -2.11 4.87
N TRP A 74 -10.07 -3.20 4.85
CA TRP A 74 -9.58 -4.56 4.73
C TRP A 74 -10.00 -5.11 3.38
N TYR A 75 -9.05 -5.49 2.54
CA TYR A 75 -9.30 -6.14 1.27
C TYR A 75 -8.65 -7.52 1.27
N GLU A 76 -9.44 -8.53 0.91
CA GLU A 76 -8.97 -9.90 0.74
C GLU A 76 -9.40 -10.46 -0.61
N GLU A 77 -8.45 -11.00 -1.36
CA GLU A 77 -8.70 -11.75 -2.59
C GLU A 77 -8.41 -13.23 -2.32
N ILE A 78 -9.42 -14.08 -2.49
CA ILE A 78 -9.38 -15.51 -2.25
C ILE A 78 -9.57 -16.25 -3.57
N VAL A 79 -8.80 -17.32 -3.78
CA VAL A 79 -9.04 -18.26 -4.88
C VAL A 79 -9.75 -19.47 -4.30
N ASP A 80 -10.98 -19.69 -4.77
CA ASP A 80 -11.78 -20.85 -4.41
C ASP A 80 -11.19 -22.13 -5.02
N LYS A 81 -11.63 -23.30 -4.54
CA LYS A 81 -11.17 -24.61 -5.01
C LYS A 81 -11.40 -24.83 -6.51
N ASP A 82 -12.42 -24.18 -7.07
CA ASP A 82 -12.74 -24.20 -8.50
C ASP A 82 -11.92 -23.19 -9.34
N GLY A 83 -10.93 -22.52 -8.73
CA GLY A 83 -10.09 -21.51 -9.38
C GLY A 83 -10.78 -20.15 -9.58
N LYS A 84 -12.00 -19.97 -9.05
CA LYS A 84 -12.72 -18.70 -9.10
C LYS A 84 -12.16 -17.72 -8.07
N LYS A 85 -11.86 -16.51 -8.51
CA LYS A 85 -11.45 -15.40 -7.65
C LYS A 85 -12.67 -14.81 -6.97
N GLN A 86 -12.61 -14.69 -5.65
CA GLN A 86 -13.58 -13.99 -4.83
C GLN A 86 -12.86 -12.84 -4.12
N GLU A 87 -13.46 -11.66 -4.17
CA GLU A 87 -12.93 -10.48 -3.47
C GLU A 87 -13.88 -10.07 -2.35
N LEU A 88 -13.30 -9.72 -1.20
CA LEU A 88 -14.01 -9.27 -0.02
C LEU A 88 -13.39 -7.96 0.46
N THR A 89 -14.11 -6.86 0.24
CA THR A 89 -13.76 -5.55 0.78
C THR A 89 -14.60 -5.26 2.01
N THR A 90 -13.97 -5.22 3.17
CA THR A 90 -14.60 -4.79 4.43
C THR A 90 -14.09 -3.41 4.81
N ARG A 91 -14.99 -2.47 5.05
CA ARG A 91 -14.66 -1.13 5.55
C ARG A 91 -15.03 -1.05 7.03
N TYR A 92 -14.14 -0.48 7.83
CA TYR A 92 -14.41 -0.15 9.23
C TYR A 92 -14.43 1.38 9.37
N GLU A 93 -15.54 1.91 9.85
CA GLU A 93 -15.74 3.33 10.09
C GLU A 93 -15.75 3.59 11.60
N VAL A 94 -14.78 4.35 12.08
CA VAL A 94 -14.68 4.77 13.47
C VAL A 94 -15.67 5.91 13.70
N GLN A 95 -16.63 5.70 14.58
CA GLN A 95 -17.64 6.68 14.94
C GLN A 95 -17.60 6.93 16.46
N PRO A 96 -18.13 8.08 16.95
CA PRO A 96 -18.18 8.34 18.39
C PRO A 96 -18.88 7.26 19.21
N LYS A 97 -19.84 6.54 18.59
CA LYS A 97 -20.58 5.43 19.21
C LYS A 97 -19.88 4.07 19.15
N GLY A 98 -18.82 3.93 18.35
CA GLY A 98 -18.13 2.66 18.13
C GLY A 98 -17.66 2.49 16.68
N ILE A 99 -17.17 1.30 16.36
CA ILE A 99 -16.59 1.00 15.05
C ILE A 99 -17.61 0.24 14.21
N LEU A 100 -18.07 0.85 13.13
CA LEU A 100 -19.02 0.26 12.20
C LEU A 100 -18.28 -0.54 11.14
N LYS A 101 -18.51 -1.86 11.10
CA LYS A 101 -18.07 -2.75 10.04
C LYS A 101 -19.10 -2.76 8.92
N VAL A 102 -18.64 -2.48 7.71
CA VAL A 102 -19.41 -2.46 6.47
C VAL A 102 -18.83 -3.50 5.54
N GLN A 103 -19.64 -4.49 5.18
CA GLN A 103 -19.27 -5.56 4.26
C GLN A 103 -20.12 -5.51 2.98
N PRO A 104 -19.70 -6.22 1.91
CA PRO A 104 -20.52 -6.35 0.71
C PRO A 104 -21.88 -6.95 1.05
N ASN A 105 -22.89 -6.65 0.23
CA ASN A 105 -24.30 -7.04 0.45
C ASN A 105 -24.99 -6.33 1.62
N TYR A 106 -24.68 -5.05 1.84
CA TYR A 106 -25.36 -4.18 2.80
C TYR A 106 -25.37 -4.72 4.24
N ARG A 107 -24.29 -5.40 4.64
CA ARG A 107 -24.12 -5.90 6.01
C ARG A 107 -23.40 -4.85 6.83
N TYR A 108 -24.10 -4.36 7.85
CA TYR A 108 -23.64 -3.34 8.77
C TYR A 108 -23.71 -3.87 10.19
N SER A 109 -22.59 -3.88 10.90
CA SER A 109 -22.51 -4.36 12.28
C SER A 109 -21.51 -3.54 13.08
N TYR A 110 -21.78 -3.27 14.34
CA TYR A 110 -20.75 -2.72 15.23
C TYR A 110 -19.79 -3.82 15.66
N LEU A 111 -18.50 -3.46 15.74
CA LEU A 111 -17.51 -4.34 16.35
C LEU A 111 -17.73 -4.38 17.85
N GLU A 112 -17.78 -5.60 18.39
CA GLU A 112 -17.96 -5.86 19.81
C GLU A 112 -17.03 -6.99 20.27
N GLY A 113 -16.82 -7.10 21.58
CA GLY A 113 -16.03 -8.15 22.20
C GLY A 113 -14.61 -8.26 21.65
N ASP A 114 -14.19 -9.49 21.34
CA ASP A 114 -12.83 -9.80 20.90
C ASP A 114 -12.50 -9.19 19.52
N GLU A 115 -13.50 -9.06 18.64
CA GLU A 115 -13.29 -8.47 17.31
C GLU A 115 -12.87 -7.00 17.40
N LEU A 116 -13.49 -6.24 18.31
CA LEU A 116 -13.11 -4.86 18.59
C LEU A 116 -11.70 -4.77 19.15
N GLN A 117 -11.35 -5.64 20.10
CA GLN A 117 -10.01 -5.65 20.72
C GLN A 117 -8.93 -5.97 19.68
N ASN A 118 -9.17 -6.98 18.84
CA ASN A 118 -8.26 -7.36 17.76
C ASN A 118 -8.10 -6.24 16.73
N PHE A 119 -9.19 -5.53 16.40
CA PHE A 119 -9.12 -4.37 15.51
C PHE A 119 -8.24 -3.26 16.10
N VAL A 120 -8.44 -2.90 17.37
CA VAL A 120 -7.64 -1.87 18.06
C VAL A 120 -6.17 -2.26 18.10
N LEU A 121 -5.87 -3.54 18.36
CA LEU A 121 -4.49 -4.03 18.35
C LEU A 121 -3.87 -3.93 16.95
N ALA A 122 -4.59 -4.35 15.92
CA ALA A 122 -4.13 -4.28 14.53
C ALA A 122 -3.86 -2.83 14.09
N VAL A 123 -4.73 -1.89 14.48
CA VAL A 123 -4.54 -0.46 14.20
C VAL A 123 -3.30 0.10 14.90
N LYS A 124 -3.06 -0.27 16.16
CA LYS A 124 -1.86 0.15 16.90
C LYS A 124 -0.59 -0.39 16.26
N GLU A 125 -0.56 -1.68 15.94
CA GLU A 125 0.58 -2.33 15.29
C GLU A 125 0.84 -1.71 13.91
N TYR A 126 -0.21 -1.43 13.15
CA TYR A 126 -0.12 -0.74 11.87
C TYR A 126 0.53 0.62 12.03
N TYR A 127 0.04 1.43 12.98
CA TYR A 127 0.56 2.76 13.21
C TYR A 127 2.04 2.74 13.62
N GLU A 128 2.42 1.78 14.48
CA GLU A 128 3.80 1.60 14.93
C GLU A 128 4.73 1.24 13.76
N ARG A 129 4.36 0.24 12.95
CA ARG A 129 5.18 -0.19 11.80
C ARG A 129 5.23 0.87 10.71
N VAL A 130 4.10 1.44 10.31
CA VAL A 130 4.06 2.48 9.28
C VAL A 130 4.85 3.72 9.71
N SER A 131 4.71 4.17 10.96
CA SER A 131 5.46 5.33 11.45
C SER A 131 6.97 5.08 11.41
N ARG A 132 7.42 3.90 11.86
CA ARG A 132 8.85 3.57 11.92
C ARG A 132 9.45 3.20 10.57
N ASP A 133 8.75 2.41 9.77
CA ASP A 133 9.28 1.84 8.54
C ASP A 133 9.15 2.80 7.37
N LEU A 134 7.98 3.41 7.21
CA LEU A 134 7.68 4.31 6.09
C LEU A 134 8.06 5.76 6.41
N TYR A 135 7.62 6.28 7.55
CA TYR A 135 7.78 7.71 7.87
C TYR A 135 9.05 8.05 8.66
N LYS A 136 9.78 7.05 9.17
CA LYS A 136 10.94 7.22 10.05
C LYS A 136 10.62 8.17 11.21
N ARG A 137 9.51 7.93 11.88
CA ARG A 137 9.06 8.67 13.06
C ARG A 137 8.82 7.74 14.23
N ASP A 138 9.05 8.25 15.41
CA ASP A 138 8.67 7.61 16.65
C ASP A 138 7.14 7.66 16.78
N PRO A 139 6.44 6.52 16.88
CA PRO A 139 4.99 6.48 17.01
C PRO A 139 4.48 7.09 18.32
N GLN A 140 5.29 7.17 19.38
CA GLN A 140 4.81 7.74 20.66
C GLN A 140 4.95 9.26 20.72
N THR A 141 6.02 9.79 20.14
CA THR A 141 6.39 11.22 20.27
C THR A 141 6.24 12.01 18.98
N GLY A 142 6.14 11.33 17.83
CA GLY A 142 6.08 11.95 16.51
C GLY A 142 7.41 12.54 16.02
N TYR A 143 8.48 12.47 16.81
CA TYR A 143 9.80 12.93 16.41
C TYR A 143 10.39 12.05 15.32
N ARG A 144 11.23 12.65 14.46
CA ARG A 144 11.93 11.93 13.41
C ARG A 144 13.01 11.03 14.03
N LEU A 145 13.03 9.76 13.62
CA LEU A 145 14.09 8.79 13.90
C LEU A 145 15.30 9.03 13.00
#